data_AF-A0A258QNE2-F1
#
_entry.id   AF-A0A258QNE2-F1
#
_cell.length_a   1.000
_cell.length_b   1.000
_cell.length_c   1.000
_cell.angle_alpha   90.00
_cell.angle_beta   90.00
_cell.angle_gamma   90.00
#
_symmetry.space_group_name_H-M   'P 1'
#
loop_
_entity.id
_entity.type
_entity.pdbx_description
1 polymer ?
#
loop_
_entity_poly.entity_id
_entity_poly.type
_entity_poly.pdbx_seq_one_letter_code
_entity_poly.pdbx_strand_id
1 'polypeptide(L)'
;MAEMDDDELLDALGVDLAPLKASSRTPREERIIAGFEDILRFHQAHGRAPLHGEDRDIFERLYAVRLEQLRTLPEAQVLLAGLDSSGLLSGAAAIPADVDALDEDALLAELGIGVNEGDESADQNNISVLRHVRSSVEKRAAEAIADRTPCADFEQFQPLFEQVERELKAGIRKTLRFGRDTSIEAGNYFIVGGQLAYVADVGEPIKAPNGESDARLRVIYANGTQSNLLRRSLQRALYKDETGRRLTDSDMGPLFGDAPEPDDIESGTIYVLRSLSDQPFVAEHRELIHK
;
A
#
# COMPACT_ATOMS: atom_id res chain seq x y z
N MET A 1 41.08 18.94 60.87
CA MET A 1 40.51 20.03 60.08
C MET A 1 39.00 19.86 60.19
N ALA A 2 38.28 20.87 60.67
CA ALA A 2 36.85 20.75 60.94
C ALA A 2 36.08 20.59 59.63
N GLU A 3 35.20 19.59 59.55
CA GLU A 3 34.17 19.50 58.53
C GLU A 3 33.11 20.55 58.89
N MET A 4 33.12 21.68 58.19
CA MET A 4 32.05 22.67 58.28
C MET A 4 30.90 22.18 57.41
N ASP A 5 29.68 22.29 57.92
CA ASP A 5 28.46 21.95 57.20
C ASP A 5 28.21 22.96 56.06
N ASP A 6 27.51 22.54 55.00
CA ASP A 6 27.32 23.37 53.80
C ASP A 6 26.58 24.68 54.11
N ASP A 7 25.71 24.67 55.12
CA ASP A 7 25.00 25.85 55.62
C ASP A 7 25.92 26.85 56.34
N GLU A 8 26.96 26.37 57.05
CA GLU A 8 27.96 27.22 57.72
C GLU A 8 28.91 27.89 56.70
N LEU A 9 29.19 27.22 55.59
CA LEU A 9 29.96 27.79 54.47
C LEU A 9 29.18 28.88 53.73
N LEU A 10 27.86 28.72 53.59
CA LEU A 10 26.99 29.71 52.95
C LEU A 10 26.88 30.99 53.78
N ASP A 11 26.75 30.87 55.11
CA ASP A 11 26.66 32.01 56.01
C ASP A 11 28.01 32.78 56.08
N ALA A 12 29.14 32.05 56.04
CA ALA A 12 30.48 32.64 55.97
C ALA A 12 30.75 33.43 54.67
N LEU A 13 29.99 33.18 53.60
CA LEU A 13 30.08 33.88 52.32
C LEU A 13 29.16 35.11 52.21
N GLY A 14 28.29 35.35 53.20
CA GLY A 14 27.45 36.56 53.29
C GLY A 14 26.45 36.72 52.14
N VAL A 15 26.01 35.62 51.53
CA VAL A 15 25.07 35.64 50.40
C VAL A 15 23.64 35.48 50.90
N ASP A 16 22.93 36.59 51.06
CA ASP A 16 21.49 36.59 51.32
C ASP A 16 20.74 36.18 50.04
N LEU A 17 20.36 34.91 49.94
CA LEU A 17 19.54 34.40 48.84
C LEU A 17 18.09 34.85 49.04
N ALA A 18 17.74 36.01 48.48
CA ALA A 18 16.33 36.42 48.39
C ALA A 18 15.54 35.32 47.67
N PRO A 19 14.42 34.83 48.24
CA PRO A 19 13.69 33.70 47.66
C PRO A 19 13.18 34.08 46.27
N LEU A 20 13.65 33.36 45.26
CA LEU A 20 13.12 33.42 43.91
C LEU A 20 11.62 33.13 43.98
N LYS A 21 10.79 34.10 43.57
CA LYS A 21 9.34 33.92 43.44
C LYS A 21 9.10 32.70 42.56
N ALA A 22 8.70 31.59 43.16
CA ALA A 22 8.24 30.42 42.44
C ALA A 22 7.07 30.86 41.55
N SER A 23 7.25 30.75 40.22
CA SER A 23 6.15 30.97 39.29
C SER A 23 5.06 29.96 39.62
N SER A 24 3.88 30.45 40.00
CA SER A 24 2.69 29.63 40.26
C SER A 24 2.09 29.02 38.99
N ARG A 25 2.91 28.81 37.96
CA ARG A 25 2.48 28.43 36.62
C ARG A 25 2.48 26.91 36.50
N THR A 26 1.45 26.38 35.88
CA THR A 26 1.39 24.94 35.62
C THR A 26 2.36 24.57 34.48
N PRO A 27 2.85 23.31 34.42
CA PRO A 27 3.70 22.87 33.32
C PRO A 27 3.08 23.04 31.93
N ARG A 28 1.74 23.07 31.86
CA ARG A 28 1.00 23.35 30.62
C ARG A 28 1.11 24.82 30.22
N GLU A 29 0.97 25.73 31.18
CA GLU A 29 1.08 27.17 30.97
C GLU A 29 2.48 27.56 30.51
N GLU A 30 3.52 26.98 31.11
CA GLU A 30 4.91 27.23 30.69
C GLU A 30 5.18 26.79 29.25
N ARG A 31 4.61 25.66 28.80
CA ARG A 31 4.72 25.21 27.40
C ARG A 31 3.97 26.13 26.43
N ILE A 32 2.84 26.69 26.86
CA ILE A 32 2.07 27.66 26.07
C ILE A 32 2.89 28.95 25.91
N ILE A 33 3.49 29.44 26.99
CA ILE A 33 4.35 30.63 27.00
C ILE A 33 5.57 30.44 26.11
N ALA A 34 6.35 29.38 26.32
CA ALA A 34 7.55 29.11 25.53
C ALA A 34 7.22 28.99 24.03
N GLY A 35 6.10 28.35 23.72
CA GLY A 35 5.60 28.24 22.34
C GLY A 35 5.23 29.57 21.70
N PHE A 36 4.71 30.52 22.48
CA PHE A 36 4.38 31.86 22.00
C PHE A 36 5.63 32.76 21.91
N GLU A 37 6.60 32.59 22.80
CA GLU A 37 7.89 33.30 22.73
C GLU A 37 8.65 32.97 21.44
N ASP A 38 8.61 31.73 20.97
CA ASP A 38 9.21 31.37 19.68
C ASP A 38 8.51 32.06 18.49
N ILE A 39 7.19 32.22 18.56
CA ILE A 39 6.40 32.98 17.57
C ILE A 39 6.76 34.48 17.63
N LEU A 40 6.94 35.04 18.83
CA LEU A 40 7.38 36.43 19.01
C LEU A 40 8.79 36.66 18.46
N ARG A 41 9.71 35.71 18.68
CA ARG A 41 11.07 35.77 18.09
C ARG A 41 11.01 35.74 16.56
N PHE A 42 10.17 34.87 15.99
CA PHE A 42 9.93 34.85 14.56
C PHE A 42 9.41 36.20 14.05
N HIS A 43 8.42 36.78 14.74
CA HIS A 43 7.87 38.08 14.38
C HIS A 43 8.90 39.21 14.49
N GLN A 44 9.77 39.19 15.51
CA GLN A 44 10.86 40.16 15.67
C GLN A 44 11.91 40.03 14.55
N ALA A 45 12.23 38.81 14.13
CA ALA A 45 13.21 38.56 13.08
C ALA A 45 12.68 38.89 11.67
N HIS A 46 11.41 38.58 11.39
CA HIS A 46 10.83 38.68 10.05
C HIS A 46 9.85 39.86 9.87
N GLY A 47 9.49 40.56 10.95
CA GLY A 47 8.56 41.70 10.94
C GLY A 47 7.12 41.35 10.52
N ARG A 48 6.77 40.06 10.49
CA ARG A 48 5.46 39.56 10.05
C ARG A 48 5.02 38.35 10.87
N ALA A 49 3.71 38.10 10.90
CA ALA A 49 3.16 36.89 11.48
C ALA A 49 3.52 35.66 10.62
N PRO A 50 3.73 34.49 11.23
CA PRO A 50 3.91 33.24 10.49
C PRO A 50 2.64 32.91 9.70
N LEU A 51 2.81 32.41 8.48
CA LEU A 51 1.71 32.06 7.57
C LEU A 51 1.85 30.63 7.07
N HIS A 52 0.71 30.05 6.68
CA HIS A 52 0.65 28.76 6.01
C HIS A 52 1.20 28.88 4.57
N GLY A 53 1.85 27.82 4.07
CA GLY A 53 2.32 27.73 2.68
C GLY A 53 3.44 26.70 2.49
N GLU A 54 3.37 25.90 1.43
CA GLU A 54 4.32 24.82 1.14
C GLU A 54 5.72 25.34 0.78
N ASP A 55 5.81 26.52 0.18
CA ASP A 55 7.06 27.22 -0.15
C ASP A 55 7.77 27.86 1.07
N ARG A 56 7.22 27.69 2.28
CA ARG A 56 7.74 28.30 3.51
C ARG A 56 8.49 27.31 4.38
N ASP A 57 9.41 27.86 5.17
CA ASP A 57 10.21 27.08 6.12
C ASP A 57 9.31 26.24 7.05
N ILE A 58 9.79 25.06 7.39
CA ILE A 58 9.11 24.08 8.25
C ILE A 58 8.74 24.73 9.60
N PHE A 59 9.64 25.57 10.14
CA PHE A 59 9.39 26.28 11.39
C PHE A 59 8.34 27.38 11.25
N GLU A 60 8.31 28.13 10.14
CA GLU A 60 7.27 29.13 9.87
C GLU A 60 5.88 28.48 9.80
N ARG A 61 5.78 27.33 9.13
CA ARG A 61 4.53 26.54 9.09
C ARG A 61 4.10 26.06 10.47
N LEU A 62 5.05 25.54 11.27
CA LEU A 62 4.75 25.09 12.63
C LEU A 62 4.26 26.26 13.51
N TYR A 63 4.90 27.42 13.41
CA TYR A 63 4.51 28.63 14.13
C TYR A 63 3.16 29.16 13.68
N ALA A 64 2.82 29.06 12.39
CA ALA A 64 1.51 29.46 11.85
C ALA A 64 0.37 28.61 12.46
N VAL A 65 0.53 27.27 12.43
CA VAL A 65 -0.44 26.35 13.05
C VAL A 65 -0.55 26.60 14.55
N ARG A 66 0.57 26.80 15.24
CA ARG A 66 0.57 27.05 16.68
C ARG A 66 -0.11 28.37 17.02
N LEU A 67 0.14 29.45 16.26
CA LEU A 67 -0.51 30.75 16.45
C LEU A 67 -2.03 30.64 16.26
N GLU A 68 -2.48 29.90 15.25
CA GLU A 68 -3.90 29.64 15.00
C GLU A 68 -4.56 28.89 16.16
N GLN A 69 -3.92 27.82 16.66
CA GLN A 69 -4.42 27.09 17.81
C GLN A 69 -4.45 27.95 19.09
N LEU A 70 -3.46 28.82 19.30
CA LEU A 70 -3.45 29.76 20.42
C LEU A 70 -4.57 30.80 20.33
N ARG A 71 -4.97 31.22 19.12
CA ARG A 71 -6.13 32.11 18.91
C ARG A 71 -7.45 31.42 19.25
N THR A 72 -7.58 30.12 19.00
CA THR A 72 -8.80 29.36 19.28
C THR A 72 -8.99 29.07 20.77
N LEU A 73 -7.92 29.04 21.57
CA LEU A 73 -7.98 28.71 23.00
C LEU A 73 -8.16 29.96 23.89
N PRO A 74 -9.30 30.12 24.60
CA PRO A 74 -9.55 31.30 25.43
C PRO A 74 -8.62 31.42 26.63
N GLU A 75 -8.20 30.29 27.21
CA GLU A 75 -7.21 30.25 28.31
C GLU A 75 -5.85 30.82 27.87
N ALA A 76 -5.45 30.56 26.62
CA ALA A 76 -4.19 31.04 26.08
C ALA A 76 -4.22 32.55 25.83
N GLN A 77 -5.35 33.10 25.39
CA GLN A 77 -5.51 34.55 25.20
C GLN A 77 -5.33 35.32 26.52
N VAL A 78 -5.97 34.87 27.60
CA VAL A 78 -5.84 35.52 28.93
C VAL A 78 -4.41 35.44 29.45
N LEU A 79 -3.79 34.28 29.28
CA LEU A 79 -2.46 34.01 29.79
C LEU A 79 -1.36 34.78 29.02
N LEU A 80 -1.52 34.89 27.71
CA LEU A 80 -0.53 35.50 26.81
C LEU A 80 -0.78 36.99 26.55
N ALA A 81 -1.90 37.55 27.03
CA ALA A 81 -2.25 38.97 26.84
C ALA A 81 -1.14 39.93 27.30
N GLY A 82 -0.41 39.59 28.37
CA GLY A 82 0.71 40.41 28.87
C GLY A 82 2.01 40.28 28.05
N LEU A 83 2.12 39.26 27.20
CA LEU A 83 3.27 38.99 26.32
C LEU A 83 3.01 39.42 24.87
N ASP A 84 1.74 39.54 24.46
CA ASP A 84 1.35 39.91 23.11
C ASP A 84 1.45 41.42 22.85
N SER A 85 2.68 41.93 22.84
CA SER A 85 2.99 43.34 22.52
C SER A 85 2.72 43.70 21.04
N SER A 86 2.70 42.70 20.17
CA SER A 86 2.52 42.85 18.72
C SER A 86 1.07 42.63 18.23
N GLY A 87 0.14 42.29 19.12
CA GLY A 87 -1.27 42.06 18.79
C GLY A 87 -1.53 40.83 17.92
N LEU A 88 -0.64 39.83 17.97
CA LEU A 88 -0.71 38.62 17.13
C LEU A 88 -1.92 37.73 17.47
N LEU A 89 -2.42 37.79 18.71
CA LEU A 89 -3.56 37.00 19.16
C LEU A 89 -4.91 37.63 18.79
N SER A 90 -4.93 38.92 18.47
CA SER A 90 -6.14 39.66 18.08
C SER A 90 -6.44 39.61 16.59
N GLY A 91 -5.54 39.04 15.78
CA GLY A 91 -5.76 38.87 14.34
C GLY A 91 -6.90 37.89 14.10
N ALA A 92 -7.91 38.31 13.33
CA ALA A 92 -9.01 37.46 12.91
C ALA A 92 -8.46 36.10 12.45
N ALA A 93 -9.01 35.02 13.02
CA ALA A 93 -8.82 33.68 12.46
C ALA A 93 -9.07 33.80 10.96
N ALA A 94 -8.12 33.34 10.14
CA ALA A 94 -8.40 33.17 8.72
C ALA A 94 -9.70 32.36 8.67
N ILE A 95 -10.70 32.91 7.99
CA ILE A 95 -12.00 32.26 7.84
C ILE A 95 -11.67 30.85 7.36
N PRO A 96 -12.05 29.78 8.11
CA PRO A 96 -11.84 28.43 7.61
C PRO A 96 -12.53 28.41 6.25
N ALA A 97 -11.76 28.10 5.20
CA ALA A 97 -12.36 27.85 3.90
C ALA A 97 -13.44 26.80 4.14
N ASP A 98 -14.68 27.11 3.75
CA ASP A 98 -15.82 26.24 3.97
C ASP A 98 -15.60 24.99 3.12
N VAL A 99 -15.05 23.95 3.75
CA VAL A 99 -14.67 22.69 3.11
C VAL A 99 -15.88 22.03 2.45
N ASP A 100 -17.10 22.31 2.95
CA ASP A 100 -18.36 21.82 2.39
C ASP A 100 -18.82 22.61 1.14
N ALA A 101 -18.22 23.77 0.85
CA ALA A 101 -18.49 24.59 -0.34
C ALA A 101 -17.45 24.44 -1.46
N LEU A 102 -16.35 23.73 -1.20
CA LEU A 102 -15.30 23.43 -2.17
C LEU A 102 -15.66 22.18 -2.98
N ASP A 103 -15.54 22.25 -4.30
CA ASP A 103 -15.72 21.10 -5.17
C ASP A 103 -14.52 20.12 -5.06
N GLU A 104 -14.68 18.88 -5.53
CA GLU A 104 -13.65 17.84 -5.43
C GLU A 104 -12.31 18.27 -6.04
N ASP A 105 -12.35 19.06 -7.11
CA ASP A 105 -11.16 19.57 -7.80
C ASP A 105 -10.45 20.68 -6.98
N ALA A 106 -11.20 21.57 -6.33
CA ALA A 106 -10.66 22.59 -5.45
C ALA A 106 -10.09 22.00 -4.16
N LEU A 107 -10.74 20.96 -3.61
CA LEU A 107 -10.21 20.21 -2.47
C LEU A 107 -8.88 19.53 -2.83
N LEU A 108 -8.77 18.92 -4.01
CA LEU A 108 -7.53 18.32 -4.49
C LEU A 108 -6.40 19.34 -4.66
N ALA A 109 -6.71 20.54 -5.14
CA ALA A 109 -5.75 21.63 -5.28
C ALA A 109 -5.24 22.12 -3.92
N GLU A 110 -6.12 22.25 -2.93
CA GLU A 110 -5.78 22.72 -1.58
C GLU A 110 -5.01 21.67 -0.75
N LEU A 111 -5.20 20.38 -1.07
CA LEU A 111 -4.40 19.26 -0.56
C LEU A 111 -3.02 19.11 -1.23
N GLY A 112 -2.68 19.94 -2.23
CA GLY A 112 -1.44 19.82 -3.00
C GLY A 112 -1.40 18.56 -3.90
N ILE A 113 -2.54 17.91 -4.11
CA ILE A 113 -2.73 16.73 -4.98
C ILE A 113 -3.28 17.16 -6.35
N GLY A 114 -3.09 18.43 -6.71
CA GLY A 114 -3.27 18.90 -8.07
C GLY A 114 -2.30 18.17 -8.98
N VAL A 115 -2.83 17.60 -10.06
CA VAL A 115 -2.07 16.93 -11.11
C VAL A 115 -1.18 17.96 -11.81
N ASN A 116 -0.04 18.28 -11.21
CA ASN A 116 1.04 18.95 -11.90
C ASN A 116 1.72 17.90 -12.79
N GLU A 117 1.13 17.69 -13.96
CA GLU A 117 1.85 17.22 -15.14
C GLU A 117 3.00 18.21 -15.42
N GLY A 118 4.15 18.07 -14.73
CA GLY A 118 5.25 18.99 -14.99
C GLY A 118 6.46 19.03 -14.07
N ASP A 119 6.51 18.30 -12.96
CA ASP A 119 7.74 18.30 -12.13
C ASP A 119 8.60 17.06 -12.37
N GLU A 120 9.22 17.00 -13.55
CA GLU A 120 10.39 16.16 -13.82
C GLU A 120 11.67 16.81 -13.28
N SER A 121 11.69 17.21 -12.01
CA SER A 121 12.95 17.40 -11.29
C SER A 121 13.13 16.23 -10.33
N ALA A 122 13.78 15.19 -10.85
CA ALA A 122 14.29 14.06 -10.08
C ALA A 122 15.42 14.53 -9.15
N ASP A 123 15.06 15.25 -8.10
CA ASP A 123 15.97 15.59 -7.04
C ASP A 123 16.21 14.33 -6.20
N GLN A 124 17.46 13.84 -6.21
CA GLN A 124 17.83 12.54 -5.66
C GLN A 124 17.74 12.48 -4.13
N ASN A 125 17.43 13.60 -3.47
CA ASN A 125 17.24 13.72 -2.02
C ASN A 125 15.78 14.03 -1.60
N ASN A 126 14.82 13.98 -2.52
CA ASN A 126 13.43 14.31 -2.18
C ASN A 126 12.79 13.19 -1.34
N ILE A 127 12.53 13.47 -0.05
CA ILE A 127 11.98 12.52 0.92
C ILE A 127 10.49 12.19 0.67
N SER A 128 9.85 12.94 -0.23
CA SER A 128 8.51 12.67 -0.76
C SER A 128 8.47 11.42 -1.64
N VAL A 129 9.62 10.98 -2.17
CA VAL A 129 9.71 9.79 -3.03
C VAL A 129 9.93 8.55 -2.16
N LEU A 130 8.85 7.83 -1.87
CA LEU A 130 8.89 6.57 -1.13
C LEU A 130 9.52 5.45 -1.98
N ARG A 131 10.85 5.25 -1.85
CA ARG A 131 11.61 4.25 -2.65
C ARG A 131 11.50 2.80 -2.16
N HIS A 132 11.15 2.59 -0.89
CA HIS A 132 11.11 1.26 -0.26
C HIS A 132 9.71 0.81 0.13
N VAL A 133 8.68 1.54 -0.32
CA VAL A 133 7.28 1.21 -0.04
C VAL A 133 6.61 0.81 -1.35
N ARG A 134 5.75 -0.21 -1.29
CA ARG A 134 4.93 -0.62 -2.45
C ARG A 134 4.24 0.60 -3.04
N SER A 135 4.35 0.78 -4.34
CA SER A 135 3.76 1.91 -5.05
C SER A 135 2.24 1.95 -4.82
N SER A 136 1.64 3.14 -4.82
CA SER A 136 0.17 3.30 -4.69
C SER A 136 -0.58 2.49 -5.76
N VAL A 137 0.03 2.31 -6.93
CA VAL A 137 -0.46 1.48 -8.04
C VAL A 137 -0.50 0.00 -7.66
N GLU A 138 0.51 -0.52 -6.98
CA GLU A 138 0.52 -1.92 -6.49
C GLU A 138 -0.44 -2.12 -5.31
N LYS A 139 -0.63 -1.11 -4.46
CA LYS A 139 -1.65 -1.15 -3.39
C LYS A 139 -3.05 -1.15 -3.98
N ARG A 140 -3.34 -0.27 -4.95
CA ARG A 140 -4.63 -0.19 -5.64
C ARG A 140 -4.95 -1.46 -6.45
N ALA A 141 -3.93 -2.10 -7.04
CA ALA A 141 -4.09 -3.39 -7.71
C ALA A 141 -4.38 -4.55 -6.74
N ALA A 142 -3.84 -4.48 -5.51
CA ALA A 142 -4.19 -5.43 -4.45
C ALA A 142 -5.59 -5.16 -3.85
N GLU A 143 -5.99 -3.90 -3.77
CA GLU A 143 -7.33 -3.47 -3.31
C GLU A 143 -8.42 -3.80 -4.35
N ALA A 144 -8.15 -3.74 -5.65
CA ALA A 144 -9.09 -4.15 -6.71
C ALA A 144 -9.45 -5.65 -6.69
N ILE A 145 -8.71 -6.48 -5.95
CA ILE A 145 -9.01 -7.91 -5.74
C ILE A 145 -10.03 -8.09 -4.58
N ALA A 146 -10.26 -7.06 -3.76
CA ALA A 146 -11.17 -7.10 -2.62
C ALA A 146 -12.60 -6.64 -2.96
N ASP A 147 -12.81 -5.91 -4.07
CA ASP A 147 -14.15 -5.52 -4.53
C ASP A 147 -14.85 -6.70 -5.21
N ARG A 148 -15.30 -7.63 -4.38
CA ARG A 148 -16.21 -8.70 -4.77
C ARG A 148 -17.63 -8.16 -4.68
N THR A 149 -18.34 -8.18 -5.80
CA THR A 149 -19.75 -7.81 -5.87
C THR A 149 -20.61 -9.07 -5.95
N PRO A 150 -21.85 -9.07 -5.44
CA PRO A 150 -22.79 -10.16 -5.68
C PRO A 150 -22.99 -10.39 -7.18
N CYS A 151 -22.98 -11.65 -7.62
CA CYS A 151 -23.21 -12.03 -9.01
C CYS A 151 -24.72 -12.22 -9.24
N ALA A 152 -25.32 -11.38 -10.09
CA ALA A 152 -26.77 -11.38 -10.31
C ALA A 152 -27.27 -12.59 -11.14
N ASP A 153 -26.41 -13.13 -12.00
CA ASP A 153 -26.64 -14.24 -12.93
C ASP A 153 -25.96 -15.54 -12.46
N PHE A 154 -25.63 -15.65 -11.16
CA PHE A 154 -24.91 -16.79 -10.60
C PHE A 154 -25.61 -18.14 -10.85
N GLU A 155 -26.94 -18.16 -10.95
CA GLU A 155 -27.72 -19.37 -11.25
C GLU A 155 -27.28 -20.05 -12.56
N GLN A 156 -26.78 -19.29 -13.53
CA GLN A 156 -26.26 -19.84 -14.79
C GLN A 156 -24.91 -20.54 -14.61
N PHE A 157 -24.12 -20.12 -13.62
CA PHE A 157 -22.77 -20.62 -13.37
C PHE A 157 -22.71 -21.65 -12.24
N GLN A 158 -23.69 -21.68 -11.35
CA GLN A 158 -23.81 -22.69 -10.30
C GLN A 158 -23.66 -24.13 -10.80
N PRO A 159 -24.35 -24.59 -11.87
CA PRO A 159 -24.20 -25.97 -12.34
C PRO A 159 -22.77 -26.28 -12.83
N LEU A 160 -22.04 -25.28 -13.33
CA LEU A 160 -20.65 -25.43 -13.76
C LEU A 160 -19.73 -25.70 -12.57
N PHE A 161 -19.90 -24.98 -11.46
CA PHE A 161 -19.14 -25.23 -10.24
C PHE A 161 -19.47 -26.60 -9.64
N GLU A 162 -20.74 -26.98 -9.57
CA GLU A 162 -21.16 -28.30 -9.10
C GLU A 162 -20.62 -29.45 -9.96
N GLN A 163 -20.56 -29.25 -11.28
CA GLN A 163 -19.94 -30.21 -12.19
C GLN A 163 -18.44 -30.33 -11.92
N VAL A 164 -17.72 -29.22 -11.83
CA VAL A 164 -16.27 -29.22 -11.59
C VAL A 164 -15.92 -29.84 -10.24
N GLU A 165 -16.71 -29.59 -9.19
CA GLU A 165 -16.53 -30.24 -7.89
C GLU A 165 -16.73 -31.76 -7.96
N ARG A 166 -17.73 -32.23 -8.72
CA ARG A 166 -17.92 -33.67 -8.97
C ARG A 166 -16.75 -34.26 -9.73
N GLU A 167 -16.26 -33.58 -10.76
CA GLU A 167 -15.13 -34.02 -11.59
C GLU A 167 -13.81 -34.04 -10.79
N LEU A 168 -13.59 -33.09 -9.90
CA LEU A 168 -12.47 -33.09 -8.96
C LEU A 168 -12.54 -34.26 -7.98
N LYS A 169 -13.73 -34.56 -7.43
CA LYS A 169 -13.95 -35.72 -6.55
C LYS A 169 -13.78 -37.05 -7.27
N ALA A 170 -14.17 -37.12 -8.54
CA ALA A 170 -14.00 -38.28 -9.40
C ALA A 170 -12.55 -38.44 -9.93
N GLY A 171 -11.69 -37.43 -9.75
CA GLY A 171 -10.31 -37.44 -10.24
C GLY A 171 -10.17 -37.20 -11.75
N ILE A 172 -11.24 -36.81 -12.44
CA ILE A 172 -11.26 -36.49 -13.88
C ILE A 172 -10.47 -35.21 -14.12
N ARG A 173 -10.75 -34.16 -13.33
CA ARG A 173 -9.96 -32.93 -13.33
C ARG A 173 -8.86 -32.99 -12.27
N LYS A 174 -7.69 -32.48 -12.61
CA LYS A 174 -6.56 -32.34 -11.68
C LYS A 174 -6.30 -30.88 -11.39
N THR A 175 -5.93 -30.57 -10.15
CA THR A 175 -5.44 -29.23 -9.78
C THR A 175 -3.93 -29.19 -9.95
N LEU A 176 -3.44 -28.33 -10.82
CA LEU A 176 -2.02 -28.06 -11.01
C LEU A 176 -1.64 -26.76 -10.32
N ARG A 177 -0.42 -26.70 -9.78
CA ARG A 177 0.10 -25.45 -9.20
C ARG A 177 0.24 -24.40 -10.30
N PHE A 178 -0.27 -23.20 -10.04
CA PHE A 178 -0.15 -22.09 -10.99
C PHE A 178 1.33 -21.71 -11.16
N GLY A 179 1.82 -21.64 -12.40
CA GLY A 179 3.19 -21.18 -12.69
C GLY A 179 3.89 -21.83 -13.88
N ARG A 180 3.64 -23.11 -14.19
CA ARG A 180 4.16 -23.75 -15.42
C ARG A 180 3.37 -23.30 -16.65
N ASP A 181 2.05 -23.27 -16.51
CA ASP A 181 1.13 -22.68 -17.46
C ASP A 181 0.52 -21.42 -16.81
N THR A 182 0.65 -20.30 -17.53
CA THR A 182 0.20 -18.98 -17.08
C THR A 182 -0.88 -18.41 -17.98
N SER A 183 -1.36 -19.19 -18.94
CA SER A 183 -2.51 -18.83 -19.76
C SER A 183 -3.72 -18.58 -18.85
N ILE A 184 -4.50 -17.56 -19.17
CA ILE A 184 -5.78 -17.25 -18.53
C ILE A 184 -6.73 -16.89 -19.66
N GLU A 185 -7.69 -17.79 -19.90
CA GLU A 185 -8.67 -17.70 -20.98
C GLU A 185 -10.08 -17.89 -20.42
N ALA A 186 -11.08 -17.45 -21.19
CA ALA A 186 -12.48 -17.70 -20.86
C ALA A 186 -12.73 -19.22 -20.77
N GLY A 187 -13.53 -19.64 -19.79
CA GLY A 187 -13.80 -21.05 -19.55
C GLY A 187 -12.83 -21.73 -18.58
N ASN A 188 -11.69 -21.12 -18.25
CA ASN A 188 -10.73 -21.71 -17.33
C ASN A 188 -11.18 -21.58 -15.86
N TYR A 189 -10.78 -22.56 -15.05
CA TYR A 189 -11.05 -22.62 -13.62
C TYR A 189 -9.75 -22.52 -12.81
N PHE A 190 -9.81 -21.77 -11.72
CA PHE A 190 -8.70 -21.53 -10.82
C PHE A 190 -9.14 -21.63 -9.37
N ILE A 191 -8.19 -21.87 -8.47
CA ILE A 191 -8.37 -21.77 -7.02
C ILE A 191 -7.59 -20.55 -6.57
N VAL A 192 -8.30 -19.56 -6.04
CA VAL A 192 -7.74 -18.29 -5.53
C VAL A 192 -8.21 -18.11 -4.08
N GLY A 193 -7.28 -18.02 -3.14
CA GLY A 193 -7.55 -17.91 -1.71
C GLY A 193 -8.32 -19.11 -1.17
N GLY A 194 -8.04 -20.31 -1.68
CA GLY A 194 -8.77 -21.53 -1.35
C GLY A 194 -10.19 -21.63 -1.94
N GLN A 195 -10.59 -20.69 -2.80
CA GLN A 195 -11.92 -20.66 -3.39
C GLN A 195 -11.88 -20.90 -4.91
N LEU A 196 -12.81 -21.70 -5.41
CA LEU A 196 -12.96 -21.96 -6.84
C LEU A 196 -13.48 -20.70 -7.56
N ALA A 197 -12.79 -20.34 -8.64
CA ALA A 197 -13.03 -19.19 -9.48
C ALA A 197 -13.10 -19.61 -10.96
N TYR A 198 -14.03 -19.04 -11.70
CA TYR A 198 -14.29 -19.30 -13.11
C TYR A 198 -14.15 -18.02 -13.91
N VAL A 199 -13.41 -18.05 -15.01
CA VAL A 199 -13.29 -16.91 -15.92
C VAL A 199 -14.44 -16.97 -16.92
N ALA A 200 -15.48 -16.17 -16.70
CA ALA A 200 -16.68 -16.16 -17.52
C ALA A 200 -16.50 -15.42 -18.84
N ASP A 201 -15.74 -14.32 -18.82
CA ASP A 201 -15.51 -13.49 -20.01
C ASP A 201 -14.13 -12.82 -19.97
N VAL A 202 -13.57 -12.61 -21.16
CA VAL A 202 -12.31 -11.90 -21.39
C VAL A 202 -12.62 -10.73 -22.32
N GLY A 203 -12.56 -9.52 -21.78
CA GLY A 203 -12.79 -8.29 -22.54
C GLY A 203 -11.69 -7.97 -23.55
N GLU A 204 -11.79 -6.80 -24.16
CA GLU A 204 -10.86 -6.38 -25.22
C GLU A 204 -9.39 -6.32 -24.75
N PRO A 205 -8.44 -6.72 -25.62
CA PRO A 205 -7.02 -6.68 -25.30
C PRO A 205 -6.52 -5.23 -25.23
N ILE A 206 -6.10 -4.84 -24.05
CA ILE A 206 -5.45 -3.57 -23.73
C ILE A 206 -3.94 -3.77 -23.92
N LYS A 207 -3.35 -3.02 -24.84
CA LYS A 207 -1.88 -3.03 -25.00
C LYS A 207 -1.25 -2.22 -23.87
N ALA A 208 -0.45 -2.87 -23.04
CA ALA A 208 0.34 -2.19 -22.04
C ALA A 208 1.60 -1.56 -22.70
N PRO A 209 2.19 -0.51 -22.09
CA PRO A 209 3.39 0.17 -22.62
C PRO A 209 4.60 -0.75 -22.80
N ASN A 210 4.63 -1.89 -22.11
CA ASN A 210 5.68 -2.91 -22.20
C ASN A 210 5.48 -3.92 -23.35
N GLY A 211 4.46 -3.73 -24.20
CA GLY A 211 4.15 -4.61 -25.34
C GLY A 211 3.36 -5.88 -24.98
N GLU A 212 3.10 -6.13 -23.69
CA GLU A 212 2.24 -7.22 -23.26
C GLU A 212 0.77 -6.85 -23.42
N SER A 213 -0.06 -7.82 -23.81
CA SER A 213 -1.51 -7.67 -23.84
C SER A 213 -2.07 -7.92 -22.44
N ASP A 214 -2.94 -7.04 -21.95
CA ASP A 214 -3.76 -7.23 -20.75
C ASP A 214 -5.23 -7.21 -21.16
N ALA A 215 -6.13 -7.72 -20.33
CA ALA A 215 -7.56 -7.68 -20.61
C ALA A 215 -8.34 -7.62 -19.30
N ARG A 216 -9.51 -6.99 -19.32
CA ARG A 216 -10.44 -7.10 -18.20
C ARG A 216 -11.11 -8.47 -18.22
N LEU A 217 -11.15 -9.11 -17.06
CA LEU A 217 -11.74 -10.41 -16.85
C LEU A 217 -12.97 -10.28 -15.97
N ARG A 218 -14.04 -10.96 -16.36
CA ARG A 218 -15.16 -11.23 -15.48
C ARG A 218 -14.93 -12.57 -14.79
N VAL A 219 -14.56 -12.53 -13.51
CA VAL A 219 -14.30 -13.73 -12.71
C VAL A 219 -15.44 -13.96 -11.75
N ILE A 220 -15.99 -15.17 -11.76
CA ILE A 220 -17.09 -15.59 -10.88
C ILE A 220 -16.53 -16.58 -9.87
N TYR A 221 -16.94 -16.44 -8.62
CA TYR A 221 -16.50 -17.30 -7.52
C TYR A 221 -17.62 -18.23 -7.08
N ALA A 222 -17.27 -19.41 -6.58
CA ALA A 222 -18.23 -20.42 -6.13
C ALA A 222 -19.16 -19.98 -4.97
N ASN A 223 -18.86 -18.88 -4.28
CA ASN A 223 -19.74 -18.31 -3.25
C ASN A 223 -20.81 -17.33 -3.80
N GLY A 224 -21.00 -17.26 -5.12
CA GLY A 224 -21.96 -16.35 -5.71
C GLY A 224 -21.50 -14.89 -5.82
N THR A 225 -20.20 -14.64 -5.69
CA THR A 225 -19.63 -13.30 -5.93
C THR A 225 -18.89 -13.26 -7.26
N GLN A 226 -18.77 -12.07 -7.84
CA GLN A 226 -17.98 -11.81 -9.03
C GLN A 226 -17.02 -10.64 -8.80
N SER A 227 -15.94 -10.63 -9.56
CA SER A 227 -14.98 -9.53 -9.59
C SER A 227 -14.62 -9.20 -11.03
N ASN A 228 -14.45 -7.91 -11.30
CA ASN A 228 -13.98 -7.41 -12.58
C ASN A 228 -12.53 -6.98 -12.42
N LEU A 229 -11.61 -7.84 -12.84
CA LEU A 229 -10.19 -7.72 -12.54
C LEU A 229 -9.36 -7.82 -13.81
N LEU A 230 -8.19 -7.17 -13.83
CA LEU A 230 -7.26 -7.31 -14.94
C LEU A 230 -6.61 -8.70 -14.93
N ARG A 231 -6.34 -9.24 -16.12
CA ARG A 231 -5.70 -10.54 -16.28
C ARG A 231 -4.38 -10.62 -15.52
N ARG A 232 -3.56 -9.56 -15.58
CA ARG A 232 -2.30 -9.49 -14.80
C ARG A 232 -2.53 -9.49 -13.29
N SER A 233 -3.62 -8.88 -12.81
CA SER A 233 -3.96 -8.90 -11.38
C SER A 233 -4.33 -10.30 -10.92
N LEU A 234 -5.12 -11.06 -11.71
CA LEU A 234 -5.41 -12.47 -11.41
C LEU A 234 -4.15 -13.31 -11.37
N GLN A 235 -3.29 -13.15 -12.37
CA GLN A 235 -2.04 -13.88 -12.49
C GLN A 235 -1.14 -13.63 -11.27
N ARG A 236 -0.97 -12.37 -10.87
CA ARG A 236 -0.21 -12.00 -9.65
C ARG A 236 -0.84 -12.58 -8.38
N ALA A 237 -2.17 -12.56 -8.27
CA ALA A 237 -2.87 -13.14 -7.13
C ALA A 237 -2.60 -14.65 -7.01
N LEU A 238 -2.71 -15.37 -8.12
CA LEU A 238 -2.44 -16.80 -8.20
C LEU A 238 -0.97 -17.16 -7.92
N TYR A 239 -0.03 -16.30 -8.31
CA TYR A 239 1.39 -16.50 -8.01
C TYR A 239 1.73 -16.27 -6.53
N LYS A 240 1.11 -15.26 -5.92
CA LYS A 240 1.37 -14.89 -4.53
C LYS A 240 0.68 -15.84 -3.54
N ASP A 241 -0.44 -16.40 -3.95
CA ASP A 241 -1.21 -17.35 -3.15
C ASP A 241 -0.57 -18.74 -3.18
N GLU A 242 -0.22 -19.27 -2.00
CA GLU A 242 0.29 -20.63 -1.85
C GLU A 242 -0.73 -21.70 -2.26
N THR A 243 -2.02 -21.37 -2.16
CA THR A 243 -3.14 -22.22 -2.60
C THR A 243 -3.52 -22.02 -4.06
N GLY A 244 -2.81 -21.14 -4.78
CA GLY A 244 -3.02 -20.81 -6.18
C GLY A 244 -2.87 -22.01 -7.10
N ARG A 245 -3.99 -22.49 -7.66
CA ARG A 245 -4.03 -23.66 -8.55
C ARG A 245 -4.86 -23.39 -9.79
N ARG A 246 -4.48 -23.99 -10.91
CA ARG A 246 -5.27 -24.09 -12.15
C ARG A 246 -5.87 -25.48 -12.21
N LEU A 247 -7.12 -25.59 -12.66
CA LEU A 247 -7.72 -26.88 -12.97
C LEU A 247 -7.45 -27.23 -14.43
N THR A 248 -7.14 -28.49 -14.70
CA THR A 248 -7.07 -29.00 -16.07
C THR A 248 -8.44 -29.02 -16.72
N ASP A 249 -8.48 -28.92 -18.05
CA ASP A 249 -9.69 -29.18 -18.81
C ASP A 249 -10.08 -30.67 -18.72
N SER A 250 -11.38 -30.95 -18.87
CA SER A 250 -11.94 -32.30 -18.77
C SER A 250 -11.56 -33.21 -19.94
N ASP A 251 -11.29 -32.63 -21.11
CA ASP A 251 -11.15 -33.37 -22.37
C ASP A 251 -9.71 -33.75 -22.72
N MET A 252 -8.73 -33.16 -22.04
CA MET A 252 -7.34 -33.45 -22.31
C MET A 252 -6.69 -33.89 -21.01
N GLY A 253 -6.90 -35.17 -20.70
CA GLY A 253 -5.87 -35.93 -20.01
C GLY A 253 -4.50 -35.64 -20.64
N PRO A 254 -3.40 -35.81 -19.89
CA PRO A 254 -2.07 -35.56 -20.45
C PRO A 254 -1.95 -36.25 -21.81
N LEU A 255 -1.44 -35.54 -22.83
CA LEU A 255 -1.32 -36.05 -24.21
C LEU A 255 -0.62 -37.43 -24.28
N PHE A 256 0.10 -37.76 -23.21
CA PHE A 256 0.69 -39.06 -22.93
C PHE A 256 0.31 -39.47 -21.51
N GLY A 257 -0.43 -40.57 -21.36
CA GLY A 257 -0.57 -41.27 -20.09
C GLY A 257 0.65 -42.14 -19.80
N ASP A 258 0.95 -42.40 -18.53
CA ASP A 258 1.98 -43.38 -18.13
C ASP A 258 1.53 -44.84 -18.38
N ALA A 259 0.26 -45.04 -18.75
CA ALA A 259 -0.34 -46.33 -19.03
C ALA A 259 -1.33 -46.22 -20.21
N PRO A 260 -1.49 -47.29 -21.00
CA PRO A 260 -2.43 -47.33 -22.11
C PRO A 260 -3.89 -47.36 -21.62
N GLU A 261 -4.74 -46.56 -22.25
CA GLU A 261 -6.18 -46.51 -22.02
C GLU A 261 -6.94 -47.46 -22.96
N PRO A 262 -8.15 -47.93 -22.60
CA PRO A 262 -8.88 -48.92 -23.40
C PRO A 262 -9.26 -48.46 -24.82
N ASP A 263 -9.31 -47.16 -25.07
CA ASP A 263 -9.61 -46.57 -26.38
C ASP A 263 -8.34 -46.18 -27.18
N ASP A 264 -7.15 -46.47 -26.66
CA ASP A 264 -5.89 -46.18 -27.35
C ASP A 264 -5.69 -47.08 -28.57
N ILE A 265 -5.31 -46.48 -29.69
CA ILE A 265 -5.00 -47.18 -30.94
C ILE A 265 -3.48 -47.35 -31.05
N GLU A 266 -2.98 -48.55 -30.76
CA GLU A 266 -1.56 -48.89 -30.92
C GLU A 266 -1.15 -48.81 -32.40
N SER A 267 -0.44 -47.74 -32.77
CA SER A 267 0.10 -47.56 -34.12
C SER A 267 1.49 -48.20 -34.30
N GLY A 268 2.15 -48.57 -33.21
CA GLY A 268 3.46 -49.23 -33.19
C GLY A 268 4.30 -48.87 -31.96
N THR A 269 5.38 -49.62 -31.73
CA THR A 269 6.29 -49.44 -30.58
C THR A 269 7.60 -48.79 -31.04
N ILE A 270 8.01 -47.69 -30.40
CA ILE A 270 9.33 -47.06 -30.61
C ILE A 270 10.31 -47.62 -29.57
N TYR A 271 11.39 -48.25 -30.03
CA TYR A 271 12.47 -48.69 -29.16
C TYR A 271 13.54 -47.61 -29.04
N VAL A 272 13.67 -47.01 -27.86
CA VAL A 272 14.76 -46.08 -27.54
C VAL A 272 15.87 -46.86 -26.83
N LEU A 273 17.01 -47.02 -27.49
CA LEU A 273 18.16 -47.76 -26.95
C LEU A 273 19.07 -46.83 -26.15
N ARG A 274 19.43 -47.23 -24.93
CA ARG A 274 20.44 -46.54 -24.12
C ARG A 274 21.85 -47.05 -24.45
N SER A 275 22.78 -46.14 -24.70
CA SER A 275 24.19 -46.50 -24.90
C SER A 275 24.82 -47.04 -23.60
N LEU A 276 25.39 -48.24 -23.68
CA LEU A 276 26.19 -48.88 -22.63
C LEU A 276 27.69 -48.58 -22.77
N SER A 277 28.08 -47.62 -23.61
CA SER A 277 29.50 -47.27 -23.80
C SER A 277 30.10 -46.63 -22.54
N ASP A 278 31.32 -47.02 -22.20
CA ASP A 278 32.11 -46.46 -21.09
C ASP A 278 32.94 -45.23 -21.50
N GLN A 279 32.72 -44.67 -22.69
CA GLN A 279 33.43 -43.45 -23.08
C GLN A 279 33.03 -42.27 -22.17
N PRO A 280 34.01 -41.49 -21.65
CA PRO A 280 33.75 -40.41 -20.70
C PRO A 280 32.70 -39.40 -21.17
N PHE A 281 32.79 -38.96 -22.43
CA PHE A 281 31.84 -38.01 -23.03
C PHE A 281 30.40 -38.57 -23.09
N VAL A 282 30.25 -39.86 -23.39
CA VAL A 282 28.94 -40.52 -23.49
C VAL A 282 28.36 -40.80 -22.10
N ALA A 283 29.21 -41.15 -21.13
CA ALA A 283 28.81 -41.39 -19.75
C ALA A 283 28.34 -40.09 -19.06
N GLU A 284 29.02 -38.96 -19.32
CA GLU A 284 28.67 -37.64 -18.77
C GLU A 284 27.36 -37.10 -19.33
N HIS A 285 27.06 -37.35 -20.60
CA HIS A 285 25.85 -36.86 -21.27
C HIS A 285 24.71 -37.89 -21.36
N ARG A 286 24.81 -39.00 -20.62
CA ARG A 286 23.85 -40.12 -20.71
C ARG A 286 22.42 -39.73 -20.35
N GLU A 287 22.21 -38.72 -19.50
CA GLU A 287 20.89 -38.22 -19.10
C GLU A 287 20.34 -37.08 -19.97
N LEU A 288 21.17 -36.49 -20.84
CA LEU A 288 20.75 -35.42 -21.75
C LEU A 288 20.15 -35.97 -23.05
N ILE A 289 20.39 -37.25 -23.35
CA ILE A 289 19.98 -37.90 -24.60
C ILE A 289 18.57 -38.52 -24.51
N HIS A 290 17.99 -38.64 -23.30
CA HIS A 290 16.59 -39.07 -23.12
C HIS A 290 16.00 -38.48 -21.83
N LYS A 291 14.76 -37.97 -21.91
CA LYS A 291 13.89 -37.69 -20.76
C LYS A 291 12.74 -38.69 -20.76
#